data_AF-A0A7K9LAA2-F1
#
_entry.id   AF-A0A7K9LAA2-F1
#
_cell.length_a   1.000
_cell.length_b   1.000
_cell.length_c   1.000
_cell.angle_alpha   90.00
_cell.angle_beta   90.00
_cell.angle_gamma   90.00
#
_symmetry.space_group_name_H-M   'P 1'
#
loop_
_entity.id
_entity.type
_entity.pdbx_description
1 polymer ?
#
loop_
_entity_poly.entity_id
_entity_poly.type
_entity_poly.pdbx_seq_one_letter_code
_entity_poly.pdbx_strand_id
1 'polypeptide(L)'
;MAESAGVELSDEVAALLAEDVCYRLREATQNSSQFLKHTRRRRLTVEDFNRALRWSNVEAVCGCGSQDSLPFRPLREGDLFFPEDREVNLVELALATNIPKGCAETTVRGPLIPRPPNTSRPLQRVFIFWGSPPAVPSAVSSLTDDLLKYYQHVTRAVLGDDPQLMKVALQDLQSNPKIAALLPYFVYVVSGV
;
A
#
# COMPACT_ATOMS: atom_id res chain seq x y z
N MET A 1 -11.83 -32.24 24.28
CA MET A 1 -13.15 -32.00 23.65
C MET A 1 -14.08 -33.20 23.76
N ALA A 2 -13.62 -34.41 23.44
CA ALA A 2 -14.44 -35.62 23.65
C ALA A 2 -14.74 -35.86 25.14
N GLU A 3 -13.71 -35.80 26.00
CA GLU A 3 -13.87 -35.96 27.46
C GLU A 3 -14.78 -34.90 28.09
N SER A 4 -14.72 -33.64 27.61
CA SER A 4 -15.62 -32.57 28.08
C SER A 4 -17.09 -32.81 27.69
N ALA A 5 -17.33 -33.65 26.68
CA ALA A 5 -18.66 -34.14 26.30
C ALA A 5 -19.00 -35.48 26.97
N GLY A 6 -18.13 -36.03 27.83
CA GLY A 6 -18.29 -37.32 28.48
C GLY A 6 -18.10 -38.52 27.53
N VAL A 7 -17.37 -38.34 26.43
CA VAL A 7 -17.14 -39.36 25.40
C VAL A 7 -15.67 -39.75 25.37
N GLU A 8 -15.39 -41.05 25.37
CA GLU A 8 -14.07 -41.61 25.09
C GLU A 8 -13.95 -41.95 23.59
N LEU A 9 -12.82 -41.59 22.97
CA LEU A 9 -12.53 -41.89 21.57
C LEU A 9 -11.30 -42.77 21.49
N SER A 10 -11.25 -43.66 20.50
CA SER A 10 -10.00 -44.35 20.17
C SER A 10 -9.03 -43.42 19.47
N ASP A 11 -7.73 -43.70 19.61
CA ASP A 11 -6.65 -42.91 18.99
C ASP A 11 -6.80 -42.82 17.47
N GLU A 12 -7.26 -43.90 16.82
CA GLU A 12 -7.50 -43.93 15.38
C GLU A 12 -8.59 -42.94 14.94
N VAL A 13 -9.71 -42.88 15.67
CA VAL A 13 -10.81 -41.95 15.36
C VAL A 13 -10.40 -40.52 15.66
N ALA A 14 -9.67 -40.29 16.76
CA ALA A 14 -9.15 -38.99 17.10
C ALA A 14 -8.17 -38.45 16.04
N ALA A 15 -7.30 -39.32 15.50
CA ALA A 15 -6.36 -38.97 14.44
C ALA A 15 -7.07 -38.56 13.13
N LEU A 16 -8.07 -39.33 12.70
CA LEU A 16 -8.87 -39.02 11.50
C LEU A 16 -9.64 -37.71 11.66
N LEU A 17 -10.25 -37.48 12.82
CA LEU A 17 -10.97 -36.23 13.09
C LEU A 17 -10.02 -35.03 13.12
N ALA A 18 -8.82 -35.19 13.69
CA ALA A 18 -7.80 -34.15 13.70
C ALA A 18 -7.37 -33.76 12.28
N GLU A 19 -7.23 -34.73 11.36
CA GLU A 19 -6.90 -34.46 9.96
C GLU A 19 -8.00 -33.64 9.26
N ASP A 20 -9.27 -34.01 9.45
CA ASP A 20 -10.41 -33.27 8.86
C ASP A 20 -10.50 -31.84 9.43
N VAL A 21 -10.36 -31.66 10.75
CA VAL A 21 -10.33 -30.33 11.37
C VAL A 21 -9.18 -29.50 10.82
N CYS A 22 -8.00 -30.09 10.66
CA CYS A 22 -6.85 -29.40 10.07
C CYS A 22 -7.11 -29.00 8.61
N TYR A 23 -7.79 -29.84 7.83
CA TYR A 23 -8.21 -29.51 6.47
C TYR A 23 -9.15 -28.30 6.48
N ARG A 24 -10.20 -28.31 7.32
CA ARG A 24 -11.15 -27.21 7.47
C ARG A 24 -10.49 -25.90 7.90
N LEU A 25 -9.51 -25.95 8.81
CA LEU A 25 -8.75 -24.78 9.24
C LEU A 25 -7.93 -24.18 8.08
N ARG A 26 -7.28 -25.02 7.27
CA ARG A 26 -6.53 -24.57 6.09
C ARG A 26 -7.47 -23.97 5.04
N GLU A 27 -8.60 -24.61 4.79
CA GLU A 27 -9.65 -24.12 3.88
C GLU A 27 -10.15 -22.73 4.32
N ALA A 28 -10.55 -22.58 5.58
CA ALA A 28 -11.02 -21.32 6.13
C ALA A 28 -9.95 -20.21 6.06
N THR A 29 -8.69 -20.54 6.35
CA THR A 29 -7.56 -19.60 6.26
C THR A 29 -7.32 -19.13 4.82
N GLN A 30 -7.40 -20.07 3.87
CA GLN A 30 -7.23 -19.76 2.45
C GLN A 30 -8.36 -18.86 1.92
N ASN A 31 -9.62 -19.15 2.29
CA ASN A 31 -10.78 -18.35 1.92
C ASN A 31 -10.70 -16.94 2.54
N SER A 32 -10.31 -16.84 3.82
CA SER A 32 -10.09 -15.57 4.51
C SER A 32 -9.03 -14.70 3.82
N SER A 33 -7.96 -15.34 3.31
CA SER A 33 -6.90 -14.66 2.58
C SER A 33 -7.37 -14.02 1.26
N GLN A 34 -8.46 -14.51 0.66
CA GLN A 34 -9.05 -13.85 -0.51
C GLN A 34 -9.70 -12.53 -0.13
N PHE A 35 -10.49 -12.49 0.96
CA PHE A 35 -11.08 -11.23 1.45
C PHE A 35 -10.02 -10.20 1.84
N LEU A 36 -8.90 -10.65 2.42
CA LEU A 36 -7.75 -9.79 2.70
C LEU A 36 -7.20 -9.13 1.42
N LYS A 37 -6.95 -9.92 0.37
CA LYS A 37 -6.43 -9.44 -0.91
C LYS A 37 -7.38 -8.45 -1.58
N HIS A 38 -8.67 -8.75 -1.59
CA HIS A 38 -9.69 -7.88 -2.19
C HIS A 38 -9.84 -6.54 -1.46
N THR A 39 -9.54 -6.49 -0.16
CA THR A 39 -9.53 -5.23 0.62
C THR A 39 -8.22 -4.45 0.53
N ARG A 40 -7.23 -4.94 -0.23
CA ARG A 40 -5.87 -4.35 -0.37
C ARG A 40 -5.13 -4.16 0.96
N ARG A 41 -5.51 -4.91 1.99
CA ARG A 41 -4.83 -4.92 3.29
C ARG A 41 -3.75 -6.00 3.30
N ARG A 42 -2.77 -5.87 4.20
CA ARG A 42 -1.69 -6.85 4.39
C ARG A 42 -1.81 -7.66 5.69
N ARG A 43 -2.71 -7.24 6.59
CA ARG A 43 -2.92 -7.88 7.88
C ARG A 43 -4.29 -8.54 7.87
N LEU A 44 -4.31 -9.86 8.06
CA LEU A 44 -5.53 -10.64 8.19
C LEU A 44 -6.25 -10.25 9.49
N THR A 45 -7.54 -10.02 9.40
CA THR A 45 -8.38 -9.59 10.53
C THR A 45 -9.48 -10.60 10.83
N VAL A 46 -10.06 -10.52 12.02
CA VAL A 46 -11.21 -11.34 12.44
C VAL A 46 -12.37 -11.19 11.45
N GLU A 47 -12.57 -10.00 10.89
CA GLU A 47 -13.60 -9.75 9.88
C GLU A 47 -13.39 -10.57 8.60
N ASP A 48 -12.15 -10.83 8.19
CA ASP A 48 -11.87 -11.64 7.00
C ASP A 48 -12.28 -13.10 7.25
N PHE A 49 -11.98 -13.62 8.44
CA PHE A 49 -12.44 -14.93 8.89
C PHE A 49 -13.97 -15.00 8.98
N ASN A 50 -14.61 -14.02 9.60
CA ASN A 50 -16.06 -14.01 9.74
C ASN A 50 -16.78 -13.92 8.39
N ARG A 51 -16.19 -13.26 7.38
CA ARG A 51 -16.70 -13.31 6.00
C ARG A 51 -16.54 -14.68 5.36
N ALA A 52 -15.38 -15.33 5.55
CA ALA A 52 -15.12 -16.67 5.04
C ALA A 52 -16.04 -17.72 5.68
N LEU A 53 -16.26 -17.66 6.99
CA LEU A 53 -17.17 -18.56 7.70
C LEU A 53 -18.60 -18.43 7.17
N ARG A 54 -19.10 -17.19 7.03
CA ARG A 54 -20.44 -16.94 6.46
C ARG A 54 -20.55 -17.46 5.03
N TRP A 55 -19.51 -17.31 4.21
CA TRP A 55 -19.48 -17.87 2.86
C TRP A 55 -19.60 -19.40 2.86
N SER A 56 -19.03 -20.05 3.87
CA SER A 56 -19.12 -21.50 4.09
C SER A 56 -20.37 -21.94 4.87
N ASN A 57 -21.38 -21.07 5.04
CA ASN A 57 -22.57 -21.32 5.87
C ASN A 57 -22.26 -21.71 7.34
N VAL A 58 -21.16 -21.20 7.87
CA VAL A 58 -20.78 -21.33 9.28
C VAL A 58 -21.06 -20.00 9.98
N GLU A 59 -21.54 -20.08 11.22
CA GLU A 59 -21.76 -18.89 12.05
C GLU A 59 -20.45 -18.12 12.30
N ALA A 60 -20.57 -16.80 12.38
CA ALA A 60 -19.42 -15.95 12.67
C ALA A 60 -18.98 -16.11 14.13
N VAL A 61 -17.68 -16.06 14.38
CA VAL A 61 -17.15 -16.06 15.74
C VAL A 61 -17.29 -14.65 16.33
N CYS A 62 -18.03 -14.57 17.42
CA CYS A 62 -18.24 -13.36 18.20
C CYS A 62 -17.24 -13.26 19.36
N GLY A 63 -17.08 -12.05 19.92
CA GLY A 63 -16.20 -11.82 21.08
C GLY A 63 -14.72 -11.56 20.74
N CYS A 64 -14.35 -11.57 19.46
CA CYS A 64 -13.00 -11.23 19.01
C CYS A 64 -12.97 -9.81 18.41
N GLY A 65 -11.97 -8.99 18.79
CA GLY A 65 -11.78 -7.63 18.25
C GLY A 65 -11.73 -6.51 19.29
N SER A 66 -11.74 -6.84 20.58
CA SER A 66 -11.47 -5.88 21.66
C SER A 66 -10.06 -5.28 21.50
N GLN A 67 -9.86 -4.03 21.94
CA GLN A 67 -8.50 -3.46 22.02
C GLN A 67 -7.68 -4.07 23.16
N ASP A 68 -8.36 -4.64 24.14
CA ASP A 68 -7.71 -5.33 25.25
C ASP A 68 -7.12 -6.65 24.76
N SER A 69 -5.87 -6.88 25.11
CA SER A 69 -5.20 -8.15 24.87
C SER A 69 -5.82 -9.23 25.74
N LEU A 70 -6.13 -10.39 25.16
CA LEU A 70 -6.58 -11.58 25.87
C LEU A 70 -5.41 -12.59 25.97
N PRO A 71 -4.54 -12.47 26.99
CA PRO A 71 -3.39 -13.35 27.11
C PRO A 71 -3.82 -14.77 27.54
N PHE A 72 -3.16 -15.78 26.97
CA PHE A 72 -3.23 -17.14 27.46
C PHE A 72 -2.31 -17.31 28.66
N ARG A 73 -2.84 -17.81 29.77
CA ARG A 73 -2.09 -18.12 30.99
C ARG A 73 -1.83 -19.63 31.07
N PRO A 74 -0.60 -20.06 31.38
CA PRO A 74 -0.31 -21.46 31.65
C PRO A 74 -0.84 -21.85 33.03
N LEU A 75 -1.40 -23.05 33.15
CA LEU A 75 -1.70 -23.66 34.44
C LEU A 75 -0.41 -24.24 35.04
N ARG A 76 -0.26 -24.19 36.37
CA ARG A 76 0.99 -24.63 37.04
C ARG A 76 1.22 -26.14 36.98
N GLU A 77 0.16 -26.92 36.78
CA GLU A 77 0.19 -28.37 36.67
C GLU A 77 -0.29 -28.76 35.26
N GLY A 78 0.68 -29.02 34.36
CA GLY A 78 0.45 -29.51 33.00
C GLY A 78 0.56 -28.46 31.89
N ASP A 79 0.57 -28.93 30.63
CA ASP A 79 0.63 -28.10 29.42
C ASP A 79 -0.76 -27.53 29.04
N LEU A 80 -1.45 -26.95 30.03
CA LEU A 80 -2.78 -26.36 29.86
C LEU A 80 -2.70 -24.85 29.81
N PHE A 81 -3.43 -24.25 28.87
CA PHE A 81 -3.53 -22.80 28.70
C PHE A 81 -4.99 -22.37 28.69
N PHE A 82 -5.29 -21.26 29.35
CA PHE A 82 -6.64 -20.68 29.35
C PHE A 82 -6.60 -19.17 29.10
N PRO A 83 -7.62 -18.60 28.44
CA PRO A 83 -7.80 -17.16 28.37
C PRO A 83 -8.14 -16.62 29.77
N GLU A 84 -7.46 -15.57 30.20
CA GLU A 84 -7.76 -14.91 31.48
C GLU A 84 -9.06 -14.11 31.37
N ASP A 85 -10.16 -14.69 31.87
CA ASP A 85 -11.44 -13.98 31.98
C ASP A 85 -11.42 -13.06 33.20
N ARG A 86 -11.41 -11.74 32.94
CA ARG A 86 -11.52 -10.72 33.98
C ARG A 86 -12.97 -10.30 34.15
N GLU A 87 -13.42 -10.30 35.38
CA GLU A 87 -14.72 -9.70 35.71
C GLU A 87 -14.71 -8.21 35.37
N VAL A 88 -15.75 -7.77 34.69
CA VAL A 88 -15.92 -6.36 34.30
C VAL A 88 -16.99 -5.74 35.18
N ASN A 89 -16.63 -4.66 35.88
CA ASN A 89 -17.61 -3.88 36.62
C ASN A 89 -18.44 -3.04 35.64
N LEU A 90 -19.68 -3.46 35.42
CA LEU A 90 -20.58 -2.81 34.47
C LEU A 90 -20.93 -1.36 34.88
N VAL A 91 -20.98 -1.06 36.19
CA VAL A 91 -21.27 0.30 36.68
C VAL A 91 -20.11 1.23 36.36
N GLU A 92 -18.89 0.78 36.63
CA GLU A 92 -17.68 1.55 36.31
C GLU A 92 -17.54 1.75 34.79
N LEU A 93 -17.77 0.69 34.00
CA LEU A 93 -17.73 0.76 32.55
C LEU A 93 -18.78 1.73 32.00
N ALA A 94 -20.00 1.73 32.54
CA ALA A 94 -21.07 2.63 32.11
C ALA A 94 -20.78 4.11 32.47
N LEU A 95 -20.06 4.35 33.57
CA LEU A 95 -19.66 5.69 34.01
C LEU A 95 -18.33 6.15 33.39
N ALA A 96 -17.61 5.26 32.70
CA ALA A 96 -16.32 5.59 32.10
C ALA A 96 -16.47 6.71 31.05
N THR A 97 -15.70 7.79 31.23
CA THR A 97 -15.72 8.94 30.30
C THR A 97 -14.93 8.71 29.01
N ASN A 98 -14.46 7.48 28.80
CA ASN A 98 -13.64 7.08 27.65
C ASN A 98 -14.54 6.82 26.44
N ILE A 99 -15.21 7.87 25.96
CA ILE A 99 -16.02 7.78 24.75
C ILE A 99 -15.06 7.56 23.56
N PRO A 100 -15.24 6.50 22.75
CA PRO A 100 -14.40 6.28 21.60
C PRO A 100 -14.46 7.51 20.70
N LYS A 101 -13.31 8.17 20.55
CA LYS A 101 -13.20 9.33 19.66
C LYS A 101 -13.50 8.83 18.25
N GLY A 102 -14.49 9.43 17.60
CA GLY A 102 -14.82 9.10 16.22
C GLY A 102 -13.58 9.18 15.33
N CYS A 103 -13.52 8.33 14.31
CA CYS A 103 -12.47 8.44 13.31
C CYS A 103 -12.66 9.75 12.54
N ALA A 104 -11.57 10.47 12.26
CA ALA A 104 -11.64 11.66 11.42
C ALA A 104 -12.19 11.30 10.03
N GLU A 105 -12.88 12.25 9.39
CA GLU A 105 -13.38 12.04 8.03
C GLU A 105 -12.24 11.70 7.06
N THR A 106 -12.54 10.79 6.13
CA THR A 106 -11.55 10.36 5.14
C THR A 106 -11.33 11.48 4.13
N THR A 107 -10.19 12.16 4.22
CA THR A 107 -9.78 13.20 3.25
C THR A 107 -8.65 12.72 2.36
N VAL A 108 -8.74 12.97 1.04
CA VAL A 108 -7.64 12.70 0.10
C VAL A 108 -6.68 13.89 0.11
N ARG A 109 -5.43 13.67 0.53
CA ARG A 109 -4.35 14.67 0.42
C ARG A 109 -3.41 14.26 -0.71
N GLY A 110 -3.42 15.01 -1.81
CA GLY A 110 -2.53 14.80 -2.95
C GLY A 110 -1.40 15.83 -2.97
N PRO A 111 -0.14 15.46 -2.65
CA PRO A 111 0.98 16.32 -2.95
C PRO A 111 1.29 16.30 -4.45
N LEU A 112 1.65 17.45 -5.03
CA LEU A 112 2.11 17.55 -6.42
C LEU A 112 3.39 16.72 -6.69
N ILE A 113 4.09 16.28 -5.64
CA ILE A 113 5.29 15.43 -5.70
C ILE A 113 5.21 14.36 -4.60
N PRO A 114 5.39 13.06 -4.89
CA PRO A 114 5.44 12.02 -3.87
C PRO A 114 6.60 12.25 -2.90
N ARG A 115 6.31 12.29 -1.60
CA ARG A 115 7.34 12.33 -0.56
C ARG A 115 8.06 10.97 -0.52
N PRO A 116 9.40 10.91 -0.62
CA PRO A 116 10.11 9.64 -0.46
C PRO A 116 9.90 9.11 0.97
N PRO A 117 9.64 7.81 1.15
CA PRO A 117 9.17 7.26 2.43
C PRO A 117 10.21 7.32 3.56
N ASN A 118 11.50 7.46 3.25
CA ASN A 118 12.58 7.23 4.23
C ASN A 118 13.61 8.37 4.25
N THR A 119 13.21 9.59 4.61
CA THR A 119 14.23 10.61 4.87
C THR A 119 13.84 11.50 6.04
N SER A 120 14.41 11.19 7.21
CA SER A 120 14.60 12.09 8.35
C SER A 120 15.68 13.14 8.05
N ARG A 121 15.76 13.63 6.80
CA ARG A 121 16.57 14.79 6.45
C ARG A 121 15.66 16.02 6.47
N PRO A 122 16.08 17.12 7.12
CA PRO A 122 15.39 18.38 6.97
C PRO A 122 15.29 18.69 5.48
N LEU A 123 14.18 19.31 5.09
CA LEU A 123 13.87 19.74 3.73
C LEU A 123 15.05 20.52 3.14
N GLN A 124 16.02 19.83 2.54
CA GLN A 124 16.78 20.36 1.43
C GLN A 124 15.79 20.35 0.27
N ARG A 125 14.94 21.38 0.31
CA ARG A 125 14.34 22.06 -0.84
C ARG A 125 14.53 21.23 -2.11
N VAL A 126 13.53 20.42 -2.42
CA VAL A 126 13.24 20.00 -3.80
C VAL A 126 12.80 21.27 -4.54
N PHE A 127 13.75 22.19 -4.70
CA PHE A 127 13.71 23.36 -5.56
C PHE A 127 14.09 22.86 -6.95
N ILE A 128 13.35 21.88 -7.49
CA ILE A 128 13.50 21.50 -8.90
C ILE A 128 12.55 22.36 -9.76
N PHE A 129 11.62 23.09 -9.14
CA PHE A 129 10.72 24.00 -9.86
C PHE A 129 11.00 25.49 -9.64
N TRP A 130 11.83 25.87 -8.66
CA TRP A 130 12.26 27.27 -8.42
C TRP A 130 13.74 27.37 -7.99
N GLY A 131 14.53 26.30 -8.16
CA GLY A 131 15.99 26.36 -8.03
C GLY A 131 16.59 26.61 -9.39
N SER A 132 17.61 27.47 -9.48
CA SER A 132 18.33 27.73 -10.72
C SER A 132 18.59 26.40 -11.44
N PRO A 133 18.16 26.26 -12.71
CA PRO A 133 18.41 25.04 -13.45
C PRO A 133 19.92 24.75 -13.40
N PRO A 134 20.33 23.49 -13.21
CA PRO A 134 21.74 23.14 -13.39
C PRO A 134 22.18 23.67 -14.76
N ALA A 135 23.36 24.27 -14.83
CA ALA A 135 23.87 24.84 -16.07
C ALA A 135 23.71 23.81 -17.19
N VAL A 136 22.91 24.18 -18.19
CA VAL A 136 22.44 23.34 -19.31
C VAL A 136 23.57 22.56 -20.03
N PRO A 137 24.84 23.02 -20.10
CA PRO A 137 25.90 22.29 -20.81
C PRO A 137 26.17 20.87 -20.27
N SER A 138 25.94 20.59 -18.98
CA SER A 138 26.26 19.27 -18.40
C SER A 138 25.19 18.21 -18.64
N ALA A 139 23.99 18.60 -19.09
CA ALA A 139 22.87 17.67 -19.27
C ALA A 139 22.78 17.13 -20.72
N VAL A 140 23.33 17.85 -21.70
CA VAL A 140 23.32 17.46 -23.13
C VAL A 140 24.02 16.11 -23.35
N SER A 141 25.03 15.80 -22.53
CA SER A 141 25.77 14.53 -22.55
C SER A 141 24.99 13.33 -21.99
N SER A 142 23.77 13.53 -21.48
CA SER A 142 22.88 12.46 -20.98
C SER A 142 21.76 12.08 -21.96
N LEU A 143 21.67 12.74 -23.11
CA LEU A 143 20.66 12.45 -24.12
C LEU A 143 21.06 11.23 -24.97
N THR A 144 20.08 10.42 -25.35
CA THR A 144 20.25 9.37 -26.36
C THR A 144 20.64 9.99 -27.71
N ASP A 145 21.46 9.29 -28.49
CA ASP A 145 21.97 9.76 -29.79
C ASP A 145 20.84 10.23 -30.74
N ASP A 146 19.70 9.53 -30.76
CA ASP A 146 18.53 9.90 -31.56
C ASP A 146 17.89 11.23 -31.13
N LEU A 147 17.79 11.46 -29.81
CA LEU A 147 17.25 12.71 -29.26
C LEU A 147 18.20 13.89 -29.51
N LEU A 148 19.51 13.64 -29.43
CA LEU A 148 20.52 14.64 -29.74
C LEU A 148 20.49 15.03 -31.23
N LYS A 149 20.41 14.04 -32.14
CA LYS A 149 20.25 14.28 -33.58
C LYS A 149 18.97 15.06 -33.87
N TYR A 150 17.84 14.66 -33.29
CA TYR A 150 16.58 15.39 -33.44
C TYR A 150 16.72 16.84 -32.98
N TYR A 151 17.28 17.07 -31.79
CA TYR A 151 17.55 18.42 -31.27
C TYR A 151 18.41 19.25 -32.23
N GLN A 152 19.50 18.68 -32.78
CA GLN A 152 20.37 19.36 -33.74
C GLN A 152 19.65 19.68 -35.07
N HIS A 153 18.83 18.78 -35.58
CA HIS A 153 18.08 19.00 -36.82
C HIS A 153 17.01 20.09 -36.64
N VAL A 154 16.27 20.06 -35.54
CA VAL A 154 15.25 21.07 -35.22
C VAL A 154 15.89 22.43 -34.98
N THR A 155 16.96 22.52 -34.19
CA THR A 155 17.65 23.81 -33.95
C THR A 155 18.24 24.41 -35.23
N ARG A 156 18.84 23.59 -36.10
CA ARG A 156 19.33 24.05 -37.41
C ARG A 156 18.22 24.49 -38.35
N ALA A 157 17.08 23.78 -38.36
CA ALA A 157 15.93 24.15 -39.19
C ALA A 157 15.25 25.44 -38.72
N VAL A 158 15.27 25.71 -37.41
CA VAL A 158 14.67 26.93 -36.82
C VAL A 158 15.61 28.14 -36.91
N LEU A 159 16.93 27.94 -36.78
CA LEU A 159 17.94 29.02 -36.87
C LEU A 159 18.50 29.23 -38.28
N GLY A 160 18.05 28.45 -39.27
CA GLY A 160 18.49 28.53 -40.66
C GLY A 160 17.67 29.52 -41.50
N ASP A 161 18.12 29.77 -42.72
CA ASP A 161 17.50 30.75 -43.64
C ASP A 161 16.33 30.19 -44.47
N ASP A 162 15.99 28.90 -44.33
CA ASP A 162 14.92 28.26 -45.11
C ASP A 162 13.56 28.32 -44.38
N PRO A 163 12.59 29.12 -44.86
CA PRO A 163 11.29 29.27 -44.22
C PRO A 163 10.42 28.01 -44.28
N GLN A 164 10.63 27.12 -45.26
CA GLN A 164 9.85 25.88 -45.38
C GLN A 164 10.26 24.85 -44.33
N LEU A 165 11.57 24.69 -44.11
CA LEU A 165 12.09 23.79 -43.09
C LEU A 165 11.74 24.26 -41.68
N MET A 166 11.79 25.57 -41.43
CA MET A 166 11.36 26.15 -40.16
C MET A 166 9.89 25.82 -39.86
N LYS A 167 8.99 25.97 -40.84
CA LYS A 167 7.56 25.67 -40.67
C LYS A 167 7.31 24.20 -40.31
N VAL A 168 8.01 23.28 -40.97
CA VAL A 168 7.90 21.84 -40.70
C VAL A 168 8.42 21.51 -39.29
N ALA A 169 9.56 22.08 -38.90
CA ALA A 169 10.13 21.88 -37.56
C ALA A 169 9.21 22.39 -36.44
N LEU A 170 8.59 23.55 -36.63
CA LEU A 170 7.63 24.12 -35.67
C LEU A 170 6.35 23.28 -35.56
N GLN A 171 5.85 22.75 -36.69
CA GLN A 171 4.70 21.85 -36.70
C GLN A 171 5.00 20.52 -35.99
N ASP A 172 6.22 19.99 -36.15
CA ASP A 172 6.65 18.79 -35.45
C ASP A 172 6.77 19.04 -33.94
N LEU A 173 7.40 20.14 -33.52
CA LEU A 173 7.47 20.54 -32.11
C LEU A 173 6.10 20.70 -31.45
N GLN A 174 5.10 21.19 -32.19
CA GLN A 174 3.74 21.34 -31.68
C GLN A 174 3.03 19.99 -31.44
N SER A 175 3.31 18.99 -32.27
CA SER A 175 2.57 17.73 -32.30
C SER A 175 3.29 16.56 -31.62
N ASN A 176 4.60 16.67 -31.42
CA ASN A 176 5.45 15.58 -30.93
C ASN A 176 5.37 15.43 -29.39
N PRO A 177 4.81 14.32 -28.86
CA PRO A 177 4.64 14.12 -27.42
C PRO A 177 5.95 13.75 -26.70
N LYS A 178 7.05 13.49 -27.43
CA LYS A 178 8.31 12.95 -26.87
C LYS A 178 9.41 14.01 -26.69
N ILE A 179 9.07 15.30 -26.77
CA ILE A 179 10.04 16.39 -26.64
C ILE A 179 10.30 16.81 -25.19
N ALA A 180 9.61 16.24 -24.20
CA ALA A 180 9.69 16.66 -22.80
C ALA A 180 11.13 16.68 -22.24
N ALA A 181 11.95 15.69 -22.62
CA ALA A 181 13.36 15.63 -22.25
C ALA A 181 14.20 16.73 -22.91
N LEU A 182 13.75 17.26 -24.06
CA LEU A 182 14.44 18.28 -24.85
C LEU A 182 14.03 19.71 -24.49
N LEU A 183 12.90 19.89 -23.82
CA LEU A 183 12.34 21.21 -23.47
C LEU A 183 13.34 22.12 -22.74
N PRO A 184 14.12 21.66 -21.74
CA PRO A 184 15.09 22.54 -21.07
C PRO A 184 16.16 23.10 -22.03
N TYR A 185 16.54 22.34 -23.06
CA TYR A 185 17.54 22.76 -24.05
C TYR A 185 16.95 23.72 -25.08
N PHE A 186 15.73 23.47 -25.54
CA PHE A 186 15.04 24.43 -26.42
C PHE A 186 14.80 25.76 -25.72
N VAL A 187 14.40 25.74 -24.45
CA VAL A 187 14.25 26.95 -23.63
C VAL A 187 15.60 27.68 -23.49
N TYR A 188 16.70 26.96 -23.29
CA TYR A 188 18.04 27.54 -23.22
C TYR A 188 18.44 28.25 -24.53
N VAL A 189 18.29 27.57 -25.68
CA VAL A 189 18.59 28.13 -27.01
C VAL A 189 17.78 29.40 -27.29
N VAL A 190 16.49 29.40 -26.96
CA VAL A 190 15.61 30.57 -27.14
C VAL A 190 15.95 31.70 -26.17
N SER A 191 16.45 31.37 -24.98
CA SER A 191 16.80 32.38 -23.96
C SER A 191 18.09 33.13 -24.26
N GLY A 192 18.95 32.63 -25.17
CA GLY A 192 20.15 33.33 -25.63
C GLY A 192 21.25 33.53 -24.56
N VAL A 193 21.16 32.81 -23.45
CA VAL A 193 22.18 32.72 -22.39
C VAL A 193 22.93 31.41 -22.55
#